data_AF-A0A8S7BAP4-F1
#
_entry.id   AF-A0A8S7BAP4-F1
#
_cell.length_a   1.000
_cell.length_b   1.000
_cell.length_c   1.000
_cell.angle_alpha   90.00
_cell.angle_beta   90.00
_cell.angle_gamma   90.00
#
_symmetry.space_group_name_H-M   'P 1'
#
loop_
_entity.id
_entity.type
_entity.pdbx_description
1 polymer ?
#
loop_
_entity_poly.entity_id
_entity_poly.type
_entity_poly.pdbx_seq_one_letter_code
_entity_poly.pdbx_strand_id
1 'polypeptide(L)'
;CGEEQYLKFGDKETPFGLKWTPDDPSSVFYLCEHNACVIRQQELDFTDARYICEKTGIWTRDGILWFSSSGEEIEPPDSVTFHIWTAYSPFTTWVQIVKDWMKTKGDTGKRKTFVNTTLGETWEAKIGERPDAEVMAERKEHYSAPVPDRVAYLTAGIDSQLDRYEMRVWGWGPGEESWLIDRQIIMGRHDDEQTLLRVDEAINKTYTRRNGAEMSVSRICWDTGGIDPTIVYERSKKHGLFRVIPIKGASVYGKPVASMPRKRNKNGVYLTEIGTDTAKEQIYNRFTLTPEGDEPLPGAVHFPNNPDIFDLTEAQQLTAEEQVEKWVDGRKKILWDSKKRRNEALDCFVYALAALRISISRWQLDLSALLASLQEEDGAATNKKTLADYARALSGEDE
;
A
#
# COMPACT_ATOMS: atom_id res chain seq x y z
N CYS A 1 -19.71 -22.93 28.04
CA CYS A 1 -21.18 -22.83 28.17
C CYS A 1 -21.92 -24.07 27.67
N GLY A 2 -21.24 -25.11 27.18
CA GLY A 2 -21.88 -26.35 26.71
C GLY A 2 -22.38 -26.29 25.26
N GLU A 3 -22.45 -25.10 24.67
CA GLU A 3 -22.86 -24.88 23.28
C GLU A 3 -21.70 -25.10 22.31
N GLU A 4 -22.01 -25.67 21.15
CA GLU A 4 -21.08 -25.85 20.05
C GLU A 4 -20.97 -24.58 19.21
N GLN A 5 -19.76 -24.28 18.76
CA GLN A 5 -19.47 -23.14 17.89
C GLN A 5 -18.23 -23.41 17.06
N TYR A 6 -18.16 -22.79 15.88
CA TYR A 6 -16.90 -22.67 15.17
C TYR A 6 -16.21 -21.36 15.57
N LEU A 7 -14.88 -21.37 15.70
CA LEU A 7 -14.11 -20.18 16.05
C LEU A 7 -14.19 -19.19 14.90
N LYS A 8 -14.59 -17.95 15.19
CA LYS A 8 -14.61 -16.84 14.24
C LYS A 8 -13.49 -15.84 14.56
N PHE A 9 -12.92 -15.21 13.54
CA PHE A 9 -11.90 -14.18 13.77
C PHE A 9 -12.46 -12.99 14.56
N GLY A 10 -13.68 -12.53 14.26
CA GLY A 10 -14.31 -11.43 14.98
C GLY A 10 -13.78 -10.07 14.52
N ASP A 11 -14.56 -9.34 13.72
CA ASP A 11 -14.27 -7.95 13.36
C ASP A 11 -14.81 -6.96 14.42
N LYS A 12 -14.76 -5.66 14.12
CA LYS A 12 -15.24 -4.60 15.02
C LYS A 12 -16.76 -4.64 15.21
N GLU A 13 -17.50 -5.17 14.25
CA GLU A 13 -18.97 -5.18 14.24
C GLU A 13 -19.54 -6.48 14.84
N THR A 14 -18.76 -7.56 14.81
CA THR A 14 -19.12 -8.85 15.35
C THR A 14 -18.90 -8.84 16.87
N PRO A 15 -19.92 -9.07 17.72
CA PRO A 15 -19.76 -9.00 19.17
C PRO A 15 -18.94 -10.14 19.78
N PHE A 16 -18.75 -11.25 19.05
CA PHE A 16 -18.00 -12.45 19.46
C PHE A 16 -16.76 -12.67 18.56
N GLY A 17 -16.02 -13.77 18.80
CA GLY A 17 -14.79 -14.11 18.05
C GLY A 17 -13.52 -13.74 18.81
N LEU A 18 -12.37 -13.63 18.13
CA LEU A 18 -11.16 -13.10 18.75
C LEU A 18 -11.34 -11.61 19.08
N LYS A 19 -10.96 -11.25 20.30
CA LYS A 19 -11.01 -9.89 20.84
C LYS A 19 -9.69 -9.56 21.52
N TRP A 20 -9.27 -8.32 21.39
CA TRP A 20 -8.03 -7.81 21.97
C TRP A 20 -8.16 -6.31 22.21
N THR A 21 -7.35 -5.79 23.13
CA THR A 21 -7.20 -4.35 23.37
C THR A 21 -6.49 -3.72 22.18
N PRO A 22 -6.93 -2.53 21.70
CA PRO A 22 -6.23 -1.81 20.64
C PRO A 22 -4.72 -1.71 20.93
N ASP A 23 -3.91 -2.00 19.91
CA ASP A 23 -2.45 -1.99 19.94
C ASP A 23 -1.75 -2.96 20.91
N ASP A 24 -2.49 -3.86 21.58
CA ASP A 24 -1.94 -4.94 22.39
C ASP A 24 -2.41 -6.33 21.92
N PRO A 25 -1.67 -6.96 20.97
CA PRO A 25 -1.95 -8.32 20.51
C PRO A 25 -1.85 -9.39 21.60
N SER A 26 -1.14 -9.13 22.69
CA SER A 26 -0.94 -10.12 23.76
C SER A 26 -2.19 -10.31 24.61
N SER A 27 -3.09 -9.33 24.60
CA SER A 27 -4.38 -9.37 25.29
C SER A 27 -5.44 -10.24 24.60
N VAL A 28 -5.11 -10.92 23.51
CA VAL A 28 -6.10 -11.66 22.72
C VAL A 28 -6.76 -12.80 23.51
N PHE A 29 -8.08 -12.86 23.41
CA PHE A 29 -8.92 -13.96 23.87
C PHE A 29 -10.03 -14.22 22.86
N TYR A 30 -10.71 -15.35 22.99
CA TYR A 30 -11.90 -15.66 22.22
C TYR A 30 -13.15 -15.41 23.07
N LEU A 31 -14.12 -14.68 22.52
CA LEU A 31 -15.41 -14.43 23.14
C LEU A 31 -16.46 -15.32 22.48
N CYS A 32 -17.08 -16.22 23.28
CA CYS A 32 -18.08 -17.16 22.81
C CYS A 32 -19.36 -16.45 22.29
N GLU A 33 -19.89 -16.91 21.16
CA GLU A 33 -21.07 -16.31 20.52
C GLU A 33 -22.38 -16.51 21.29
N HIS A 34 -22.47 -17.59 22.09
CA HIS A 34 -23.70 -17.95 22.80
C HIS A 34 -23.86 -17.25 24.15
N ASN A 35 -22.76 -17.12 24.89
CA ASN A 35 -22.79 -16.72 26.31
C ASN A 35 -21.67 -15.75 26.71
N ALA A 36 -20.93 -15.20 25.74
CA ALA A 36 -19.82 -14.28 25.98
C ALA A 36 -18.78 -14.82 26.98
N CYS A 37 -18.61 -16.14 27.04
CA CYS A 37 -17.55 -16.76 27.82
C CYS A 37 -16.20 -16.37 27.22
N VAL A 38 -15.27 -15.94 28.07
CA VAL A 38 -13.88 -15.68 27.69
C VAL A 38 -13.14 -17.01 27.66
N ILE A 39 -12.54 -17.32 26.52
CA ILE A 39 -11.74 -18.53 26.30
C ILE A 39 -10.34 -18.08 25.88
N ARG A 40 -9.31 -18.64 26.50
CA ARG A 40 -7.90 -18.42 26.15
C ARG A 40 -7.40 -19.57 25.29
N GLN A 41 -6.37 -19.31 24.47
CA GLN A 41 -5.85 -20.34 23.56
C GLN A 41 -5.42 -21.62 24.28
N GLN A 42 -4.80 -21.48 25.47
CA GLN A 42 -4.35 -22.61 26.30
C GLN A 42 -5.50 -23.46 26.88
N GLU A 43 -6.74 -22.97 26.80
CA GLU A 43 -7.95 -23.65 27.26
C GLU A 43 -8.65 -24.41 26.11
N LEU A 44 -8.09 -24.35 24.89
CA LEU A 44 -8.59 -25.14 23.77
C LEU A 44 -8.34 -26.63 24.02
N ASP A 45 -9.44 -27.37 24.10
CA ASP A 45 -9.48 -28.82 24.17
C ASP A 45 -10.27 -29.33 22.95
N PHE A 46 -9.65 -30.23 22.20
CA PHE A 46 -10.23 -30.82 20.99
C PHE A 46 -10.78 -32.24 21.22
N THR A 47 -10.80 -32.72 22.46
CA THR A 47 -11.23 -34.09 22.80
C THR A 47 -12.64 -34.39 22.30
N ASP A 48 -13.55 -33.42 22.43
CA ASP A 48 -14.95 -33.53 21.97
C ASP A 48 -15.20 -32.81 20.62
N ALA A 49 -14.15 -32.38 19.93
CA ALA A 49 -14.30 -31.67 18.66
C ALA A 49 -14.83 -32.59 17.56
N ARG A 50 -15.69 -32.04 16.70
CA ARG A 50 -16.24 -32.73 15.52
C ARG A 50 -16.29 -31.80 14.31
N TYR A 51 -16.15 -32.38 13.13
CA TYR A 51 -16.40 -31.73 11.86
C TYR A 51 -17.84 -32.00 11.45
N ILE A 52 -18.63 -30.95 11.24
CA ILE A 52 -20.04 -31.04 10.89
C ILE A 52 -20.26 -30.35 9.55
N CYS A 53 -20.93 -31.02 8.61
CA CYS A 53 -21.37 -30.41 7.37
C CYS A 53 -22.60 -29.53 7.65
N GLU A 54 -22.49 -28.22 7.44
CA GLU A 54 -23.60 -27.27 7.70
C GLU A 54 -24.85 -27.54 6.86
N LYS A 55 -24.72 -28.18 5.69
CA LYS A 55 -25.85 -28.44 4.78
C LYS A 55 -26.61 -29.72 5.10
N THR A 56 -25.88 -30.79 5.44
CA THR A 56 -26.47 -32.12 5.63
C THR A 56 -26.56 -32.52 7.10
N GLY A 57 -25.80 -31.86 7.97
CA GLY A 57 -25.62 -32.24 9.37
C GLY A 57 -24.82 -33.53 9.57
N ILE A 58 -24.28 -34.13 8.50
CA ILE A 58 -23.36 -35.27 8.60
C ILE A 58 -22.10 -34.82 9.32
N TRP A 59 -21.59 -35.63 10.24
CA TRP A 59 -20.40 -35.28 11.01
C TRP A 59 -19.46 -36.46 11.25
N THR A 60 -18.21 -36.12 11.57
CA THR A 60 -17.16 -37.07 11.95
C THR A 60 -16.25 -36.46 13.03
N ARG A 61 -15.63 -37.30 13.86
CA ARG A 61 -14.62 -36.89 14.86
C ARG A 61 -13.20 -37.15 14.39
N ASP A 62 -13.01 -38.19 13.59
CA ASP A 62 -11.70 -38.75 13.25
C ASP A 62 -11.50 -38.93 11.72
N GLY A 63 -12.54 -38.70 10.92
CA GLY A 63 -12.55 -38.98 9.49
C GLY A 63 -12.72 -40.45 9.13
N ILE A 64 -12.86 -41.33 10.13
CA ILE A 64 -13.03 -42.78 9.97
C ILE A 64 -14.50 -43.14 10.18
N LEU A 65 -15.08 -42.74 11.31
CA LEU A 65 -16.48 -42.97 11.64
C LEU A 65 -17.32 -41.78 11.23
N TRP A 66 -18.44 -42.06 10.56
CA TRP A 66 -19.34 -41.05 10.02
C TRP A 66 -20.72 -41.22 10.62
N PHE A 67 -21.35 -40.10 10.94
CA PHE A 67 -22.65 -40.08 11.59
C PHE A 67 -23.59 -39.16 10.83
N SER A 68 -24.86 -39.55 10.76
CA SER A 68 -25.94 -38.70 10.27
C SER A 68 -26.20 -37.53 11.24
N SER A 69 -27.06 -36.60 10.83
CA SER A 69 -27.54 -35.52 11.70
C SER A 69 -28.34 -36.00 12.92
N SER A 70 -28.89 -37.23 12.89
CA SER A 70 -29.55 -37.88 14.04
C SER A 70 -28.59 -38.66 14.94
N GLY A 71 -27.31 -38.80 14.57
CA GLY A 71 -26.29 -39.49 15.35
C GLY A 71 -26.19 -41.00 15.08
N GLU A 72 -26.85 -41.51 14.04
CA GLU A 72 -26.69 -42.89 13.59
C GLU A 72 -25.42 -43.02 12.75
N GLU A 73 -24.68 -44.11 12.93
CA GLU A 73 -23.49 -44.41 12.12
C GLU A 73 -23.90 -44.68 10.66
N ILE A 74 -23.17 -44.09 9.74
CA ILE A 74 -23.39 -44.21 8.29
C ILE A 74 -22.09 -44.59 7.58
N GLU A 75 -22.22 -45.09 6.36
CA GLU A 75 -21.07 -45.29 5.48
C GLU A 75 -20.37 -43.94 5.16
N PRO A 76 -19.02 -43.92 5.07
CA PRO A 76 -18.27 -42.72 4.72
C PRO A 76 -18.71 -42.13 3.36
N PRO A 77 -18.85 -40.80 3.23
CA PRO A 77 -19.13 -40.17 1.94
C PRO A 77 -17.99 -40.40 0.92
N ASP A 78 -18.34 -40.59 -0.35
CA ASP A 78 -17.38 -40.81 -1.44
C ASP A 78 -16.37 -39.65 -1.64
N SER A 79 -16.78 -38.42 -1.30
CA SER A 79 -15.94 -37.23 -1.42
C SER A 79 -16.22 -36.25 -0.28
N VAL A 80 -15.14 -35.81 0.37
CA VAL A 80 -15.19 -34.93 1.54
C VAL A 80 -14.16 -33.82 1.37
N THR A 81 -14.54 -32.60 1.76
CA THR A 81 -13.63 -31.48 1.93
C THR A 81 -13.86 -30.86 3.31
N PHE A 82 -12.79 -30.37 3.94
CA PHE A 82 -12.85 -29.75 5.26
C PHE A 82 -12.47 -28.27 5.13
N HIS A 83 -13.21 -27.42 5.83
CA HIS A 83 -12.84 -26.03 6.06
C HIS A 83 -12.36 -25.89 7.51
N ILE A 84 -11.11 -25.48 7.69
CA ILE A 84 -10.51 -25.17 8.98
C ILE A 84 -9.54 -24.01 8.80
N TRP A 85 -9.45 -23.15 9.80
CA TRP A 85 -8.60 -21.97 9.76
C TRP A 85 -7.57 -21.94 10.88
N THR A 86 -6.64 -20.99 10.81
CA THR A 86 -5.40 -21.02 11.58
C THR A 86 -5.60 -20.99 13.10
N ALA A 87 -6.74 -20.50 13.61
CA ALA A 87 -7.01 -20.43 15.05
C ALA A 87 -7.03 -21.80 15.75
N TYR A 88 -7.23 -22.88 15.01
CA TYR A 88 -7.19 -24.26 15.50
C TYR A 88 -5.79 -24.89 15.45
N SER A 89 -4.82 -24.22 14.82
CA SER A 89 -3.48 -24.78 14.61
C SER A 89 -2.66 -24.76 15.92
N PRO A 90 -2.01 -25.87 16.30
CA PRO A 90 -1.05 -25.86 17.40
C PRO A 90 0.27 -25.18 17.03
N PHE A 91 0.49 -24.87 15.74
CA PHE A 91 1.74 -24.26 15.25
C PHE A 91 1.70 -22.73 15.22
N THR A 92 0.55 -22.11 15.47
CA THR A 92 0.39 -20.65 15.43
C THR A 92 -0.37 -20.17 16.67
N THR A 93 0.10 -19.10 17.29
CA THR A 93 -0.59 -18.50 18.44
C THR A 93 -1.65 -17.49 17.98
N TRP A 94 -2.74 -17.34 18.75
CA TRP A 94 -3.72 -16.29 18.50
C TRP A 94 -3.07 -14.89 18.53
N VAL A 95 -2.05 -14.70 19.38
CA VAL A 95 -1.24 -13.47 19.42
C VAL A 95 -0.58 -13.21 18.07
N GLN A 96 -0.02 -14.25 17.43
CA GLN A 96 0.60 -14.13 16.12
C GLN A 96 -0.43 -13.83 15.03
N ILE A 97 -1.60 -14.47 15.07
CA ILE A 97 -2.71 -14.18 14.14
C ILE A 97 -3.10 -12.70 14.23
N VAL A 98 -3.25 -12.14 15.44
CA VAL A 98 -3.57 -10.72 15.63
C VAL A 98 -2.44 -9.80 15.15
N LYS A 99 -1.18 -10.14 15.41
CA LYS A 99 -0.02 -9.40 14.88
C LYS A 99 -0.04 -9.36 13.36
N ASP A 100 -0.32 -10.47 12.71
CA ASP A 100 -0.34 -10.54 11.25
C ASP A 100 -1.53 -9.80 10.67
N TRP A 101 -2.70 -9.85 11.33
CA TRP A 101 -3.84 -9.00 11.01
C TRP A 101 -3.51 -7.50 11.05
N MET A 102 -2.86 -7.05 12.13
CA MET A 102 -2.49 -5.63 12.26
C MET A 102 -1.55 -5.16 11.14
N LYS A 103 -0.64 -6.03 10.68
CA LYS A 103 0.24 -5.75 9.52
C LYS A 103 -0.50 -5.65 8.19
N THR A 104 -1.77 -6.05 8.12
CA THR A 104 -2.62 -5.90 6.92
C THR A 104 -3.29 -4.52 6.82
N LYS A 105 -3.28 -3.71 7.89
CA LYS A 105 -3.91 -2.38 7.89
C LYS A 105 -3.28 -1.52 6.78
N GLY A 106 -4.11 -0.99 5.88
CA GLY A 106 -3.67 -0.19 4.73
C GLY A 106 -3.02 -0.98 3.58
N ASP A 107 -2.99 -2.33 3.63
CA ASP A 107 -2.45 -3.20 2.58
C ASP A 107 -3.42 -4.33 2.27
N THR A 108 -4.26 -4.14 1.26
CA THR A 108 -5.24 -5.13 0.84
C THR A 108 -4.67 -6.36 0.19
N GLY A 109 -3.45 -6.29 -0.37
CA GLY A 109 -2.75 -7.48 -0.83
C GLY A 109 -2.47 -8.42 0.35
N LYS A 110 -1.88 -7.86 1.42
CA LYS A 110 -1.68 -8.61 2.68
C LYS A 110 -3.00 -9.01 3.32
N ARG A 111 -4.04 -8.16 3.24
CA ARG A 111 -5.38 -8.48 3.74
C ARG A 111 -5.99 -9.69 3.04
N LYS A 112 -5.93 -9.70 1.71
CA LYS A 112 -6.39 -10.80 0.87
C LYS A 112 -5.61 -12.08 1.17
N THR A 113 -4.28 -11.98 1.31
CA THR A 113 -3.46 -13.12 1.75
C THR A 113 -3.93 -13.62 3.10
N PHE A 114 -4.10 -12.75 4.10
CA PHE A 114 -4.57 -13.14 5.42
C PHE A 114 -5.94 -13.82 5.37
N VAL A 115 -6.93 -13.26 4.66
CA VAL A 115 -8.25 -13.87 4.53
C VAL A 115 -8.16 -15.25 3.87
N ASN A 116 -7.46 -15.36 2.74
CA ASN A 116 -7.35 -16.63 2.01
C ASN A 116 -6.52 -17.69 2.75
N THR A 117 -5.37 -17.32 3.32
CA THR A 117 -4.41 -18.30 3.87
C THR A 117 -4.55 -18.49 5.38
N THR A 118 -4.95 -17.45 6.11
CA THR A 118 -5.09 -17.51 7.58
C THR A 118 -6.52 -17.88 7.97
N LEU A 119 -7.53 -17.25 7.36
CA LEU A 119 -8.95 -17.52 7.63
C LEU A 119 -9.52 -18.68 6.80
N GLY A 120 -8.89 -19.04 5.68
CA GLY A 120 -9.41 -20.07 4.77
C GLY A 120 -10.63 -19.62 3.98
N GLU A 121 -10.97 -18.33 4.05
CA GLU A 121 -12.16 -17.75 3.45
C GLU A 121 -11.88 -17.26 2.03
N THR A 122 -12.91 -17.23 1.19
CA THR A 122 -12.81 -16.64 -0.15
C THR A 122 -12.86 -15.13 -0.08
N TRP A 123 -11.81 -14.45 -0.54
CA TRP A 123 -11.85 -13.00 -0.71
C TRP A 123 -12.67 -12.59 -1.94
N GLU A 124 -13.84 -12.00 -1.70
CA GLU A 124 -14.58 -11.29 -2.75
C GLU A 124 -13.98 -9.89 -2.94
N ALA A 125 -13.34 -9.65 -4.08
CA ALA A 125 -13.03 -8.29 -4.48
C ALA A 125 -14.36 -7.58 -4.79
N LYS A 126 -14.54 -6.35 -4.29
CA LYS A 126 -15.59 -5.46 -4.78
C LYS A 126 -15.23 -5.04 -6.21
N ILE A 127 -15.51 -5.90 -7.18
CA ILE A 127 -15.18 -5.70 -8.59
C ILE A 127 -16.02 -4.52 -9.11
N GLY A 128 -15.36 -3.58 -9.79
CA GLY A 128 -16.03 -2.48 -10.51
C GLY A 128 -16.35 -1.24 -9.67
N GLU A 129 -16.10 -1.23 -8.36
CA GLU A 129 -16.26 -0.01 -7.57
C GLU A 129 -15.03 0.88 -7.74
N ARG A 130 -15.22 2.00 -8.44
CA ARG A 130 -14.19 3.00 -8.73
C ARG A 130 -14.39 4.17 -7.75
N PRO A 131 -13.32 4.68 -7.12
CA PRO A 131 -13.44 5.88 -6.30
C PRO A 131 -14.02 7.04 -7.11
N ASP A 132 -14.95 7.76 -6.51
CA ASP A 132 -15.58 8.94 -7.12
C ASP A 132 -14.56 10.08 -7.23
N ALA A 133 -14.41 10.64 -8.43
CA ALA A 133 -13.36 11.62 -8.71
C ALA A 133 -13.70 12.98 -8.10
N GLU A 134 -14.99 13.33 -8.07
CA GLU A 134 -15.52 14.57 -7.51
C GLU A 134 -15.34 14.56 -5.99
N VAL A 135 -15.69 13.46 -5.32
CA VAL A 135 -15.43 13.27 -3.88
C VAL A 135 -13.93 13.32 -3.60
N MET A 136 -13.09 12.74 -4.44
CA MET A 136 -11.63 12.79 -4.27
C MET A 136 -11.08 14.22 -4.45
N ALA A 137 -11.60 14.97 -5.41
CA ALA A 137 -11.21 16.35 -5.67
C ALA A 137 -11.59 17.31 -4.53
N GLU A 138 -12.57 16.95 -3.70
CA GLU A 138 -12.96 17.70 -2.49
C GLU A 138 -12.03 17.45 -1.30
N ARG A 139 -11.23 16.36 -1.29
CA ARG A 139 -10.27 16.01 -0.22
C ARG A 139 -8.97 16.83 -0.29
N LYS A 140 -9.07 18.08 -0.74
CA LYS A 140 -7.94 19.00 -0.83
C LYS A 140 -7.57 19.51 0.56
N GLU A 141 -6.28 19.47 0.85
CA GLU A 141 -5.71 19.87 2.12
C GLU A 141 -4.77 21.06 1.94
N HIS A 142 -4.72 21.94 2.93
CA HIS A 142 -3.73 23.01 2.94
C HIS A 142 -2.38 22.46 3.40
N TYR A 143 -1.35 22.53 2.56
CA TYR A 143 0.01 22.20 2.94
C TYR A 143 0.74 23.45 3.42
N SER A 144 1.35 23.38 4.62
CA SER A 144 2.11 24.49 5.21
C SER A 144 3.41 24.84 4.47
N ALA A 145 3.89 23.94 3.60
CA ALA A 145 5.06 24.09 2.75
C ALA A 145 4.93 23.14 1.53
N PRO A 146 5.72 23.33 0.44
CA PRO A 146 5.72 22.40 -0.67
C PRO A 146 5.91 20.93 -0.25
N VAL A 147 6.75 20.68 0.75
CA VAL A 147 6.89 19.38 1.41
C VAL A 147 6.30 19.46 2.83
N PRO A 148 5.17 18.78 3.11
CA PRO A 148 4.61 18.70 4.46
C PRO A 148 5.58 18.09 5.49
N ASP A 149 5.47 18.52 6.75
CA ASP A 149 6.41 18.14 7.82
C ASP A 149 6.46 16.63 8.10
N ARG A 150 5.38 15.89 7.78
CA ARG A 150 5.27 14.44 7.98
C ARG A 150 5.91 13.63 6.84
N VAL A 151 6.30 14.28 5.75
CA VAL A 151 7.00 13.66 4.63
C VAL A 151 8.48 13.48 4.98
N ALA A 152 8.93 12.23 4.95
CA ALA A 152 10.33 11.86 5.19
C ALA A 152 11.11 11.58 3.89
N TYR A 153 10.43 11.18 2.82
CA TYR A 153 11.08 10.67 1.61
C TYR A 153 10.29 11.06 0.36
N LEU A 154 10.99 11.48 -0.71
CA LEU A 154 10.36 11.80 -2.00
C LEU A 154 10.70 10.75 -3.06
N THR A 155 9.68 10.27 -3.76
CA THR A 155 9.84 9.48 -4.98
C THR A 155 9.04 10.08 -6.14
N ALA A 156 9.32 9.63 -7.36
CA ALA A 156 8.55 10.04 -8.51
C ALA A 156 8.32 8.92 -9.51
N GLY A 157 7.25 9.07 -10.28
CA GLY A 157 6.96 8.31 -11.49
C GLY A 157 7.07 9.22 -12.70
N ILE A 158 7.69 8.72 -13.78
CA ILE A 158 7.67 9.37 -15.09
C ILE A 158 7.01 8.43 -16.10
N ASP A 159 5.97 8.93 -16.75
CA ASP A 159 5.32 8.33 -17.91
C ASP A 159 5.72 9.06 -19.19
N SER A 160 5.94 8.31 -20.27
CA SER A 160 6.46 8.84 -21.53
C SER A 160 5.43 8.70 -22.65
N GLN A 161 5.16 9.79 -23.34
CA GLN A 161 4.32 9.83 -24.54
C GLN A 161 5.13 10.40 -25.71
N LEU A 162 4.65 10.21 -26.94
CA LEU A 162 5.40 10.67 -28.13
C LEU A 162 5.59 12.20 -28.17
N ASP A 163 4.69 12.95 -27.54
CA ASP A 163 4.58 14.41 -27.58
C ASP A 163 4.75 15.10 -26.21
N ARG A 164 4.99 14.34 -25.13
CA ARG A 164 5.21 14.88 -23.78
C ARG A 164 5.81 13.85 -22.82
N TYR A 165 6.34 14.37 -21.71
CA TYR A 165 6.64 13.59 -20.50
C TYR A 165 5.77 14.06 -19.34
N GLU A 166 5.30 13.10 -18.55
CA GLU A 166 4.43 13.34 -17.41
C GLU A 166 5.09 12.81 -16.14
N MET A 167 5.34 13.68 -15.17
CA MET A 167 6.01 13.34 -13.91
C MET A 167 5.16 13.76 -12.71
N ARG A 168 4.96 12.84 -11.77
CA ARG A 168 4.37 13.16 -10.45
C ARG A 168 5.36 12.84 -9.36
N VAL A 169 5.51 13.77 -8.41
CA VAL A 169 6.33 13.58 -7.21
C VAL A 169 5.42 13.27 -6.03
N TRP A 170 5.75 12.20 -5.32
CA TRP A 170 5.03 11.75 -4.13
C TRP A 170 5.95 11.75 -2.92
N GLY A 171 5.48 12.38 -1.85
CA GLY A 171 6.11 12.34 -0.54
C GLY A 171 5.57 11.20 0.30
N TRP A 172 6.43 10.61 1.14
CA TRP A 172 6.11 9.44 1.96
C TRP A 172 6.50 9.67 3.41
N GLY A 173 5.59 9.32 4.31
CA GLY A 173 5.78 9.38 5.76
C GLY A 173 5.61 8.01 6.43
N PRO A 174 5.77 7.93 7.76
CA PRO A 174 5.51 6.71 8.53
C PRO A 174 4.16 6.08 8.20
N GLY A 175 4.08 4.75 8.23
CA GLY A 175 2.87 4.04 7.81
C GLY A 175 2.58 4.11 6.30
N GLU A 176 3.50 4.64 5.50
CA GLU A 176 3.34 4.86 4.06
C GLU A 176 2.17 5.77 3.70
N GLU A 177 1.85 6.71 4.60
CA GLU A 177 1.09 7.90 4.23
C GLU A 177 1.80 8.64 3.10
N SER A 178 1.01 9.22 2.21
CA SER A 178 1.50 9.74 0.94
C SER A 178 0.90 11.09 0.60
N TRP A 179 1.72 11.99 0.07
CA TRP A 179 1.33 13.35 -0.31
C TRP A 179 1.70 13.59 -1.77
N LEU A 180 0.75 14.03 -2.59
CA LEU A 180 1.08 14.52 -3.94
C LEU A 180 1.81 15.86 -3.80
N ILE A 181 3.08 15.92 -4.18
CA ILE A 181 3.96 17.08 -3.99
C ILE A 181 4.00 17.97 -5.23
N ASP A 182 4.07 17.36 -6.41
CA ASP A 182 4.21 18.11 -7.65
C ASP A 182 3.68 17.32 -8.85
N ARG A 183 3.22 18.07 -9.85
CA ARG A 183 2.75 17.57 -11.15
C ARG A 183 3.44 18.37 -12.24
N GLN A 184 4.21 17.69 -13.08
CA GLN A 184 4.96 18.31 -14.17
C GLN A 184 4.60 17.66 -15.50
N ILE A 185 4.11 18.47 -16.44
CA ILE A 185 3.82 18.04 -17.82
C ILE A 185 4.78 18.79 -18.74
N ILE A 186 5.71 18.06 -19.33
CA ILE A 186 6.79 18.60 -20.16
C ILE A 186 6.43 18.32 -21.60
N MET A 187 5.76 19.29 -22.24
CA MET A 187 5.36 19.20 -23.64
C MET A 187 6.58 19.26 -24.57
N GLY A 188 6.62 18.41 -25.59
CA GLY A 188 7.70 18.37 -26.57
C GLY A 188 7.90 16.96 -27.13
N ARG A 189 8.55 16.85 -28.29
CA ARG A 189 8.89 15.54 -28.85
C ARG A 189 9.79 14.77 -27.89
N HIS A 190 9.48 13.48 -27.70
CA HIS A 190 10.20 12.64 -26.75
C HIS A 190 11.71 12.51 -27.02
N ASP A 191 12.13 12.59 -28.28
CA ASP A 191 13.52 12.44 -28.73
C ASP A 191 14.28 13.76 -28.89
N ASP A 192 13.65 14.90 -28.59
CA ASP A 192 14.27 16.21 -28.68
C ASP A 192 15.12 16.52 -27.43
N GLU A 193 16.39 16.91 -27.63
CA GLU A 193 17.32 17.12 -26.51
C GLU A 193 16.91 18.32 -25.64
N GLN A 194 16.29 19.38 -26.18
CA GLN A 194 15.79 20.49 -25.35
C GLN A 194 14.64 20.04 -24.45
N THR A 195 13.77 19.17 -24.95
CA THR A 195 12.72 18.54 -24.16
C THR A 195 13.32 17.66 -23.06
N LEU A 196 14.30 16.82 -23.40
CA LEU A 196 14.97 15.97 -22.42
C LEU A 196 15.78 16.75 -21.36
N LEU A 197 16.34 17.92 -21.70
CA LEU A 197 16.98 18.80 -20.71
C LEU A 197 15.98 19.33 -19.68
N ARG A 198 14.75 19.68 -20.10
CA ARG A 198 13.68 20.04 -19.15
C ARG A 198 13.24 18.87 -18.28
N VAL A 199 13.25 17.64 -18.83
CA VAL A 199 13.04 16.43 -18.01
C VAL A 199 14.18 16.26 -17.00
N ASP A 200 15.41 16.55 -17.39
CA ASP A 200 16.57 16.51 -16.48
C ASP A 200 16.45 17.56 -15.36
N GLU A 201 15.92 18.75 -15.65
CA GLU A 201 15.59 19.77 -14.64
C GLU A 201 14.52 19.25 -13.67
N ALA A 202 13.44 18.65 -14.19
CA ALA A 202 12.38 18.06 -13.36
C ALA A 202 12.88 16.94 -12.44
N ILE A 203 13.77 16.07 -12.94
CA ILE A 203 14.44 15.01 -12.17
C ILE A 203 15.29 15.58 -11.04
N ASN A 204 15.93 16.73 -11.26
CA ASN A 204 16.85 17.35 -10.32
C ASN A 204 16.21 18.43 -9.43
N LYS A 205 14.94 18.74 -9.65
CA LYS A 205 14.19 19.70 -8.85
C LYS A 205 14.20 19.31 -7.38
N THR A 206 14.51 20.28 -6.52
CA THR A 206 14.39 20.17 -5.06
C THR A 206 13.12 20.87 -4.59
N TYR A 207 12.61 20.45 -3.44
CA TYR A 207 11.39 20.97 -2.83
C TYR A 207 11.67 21.42 -1.41
N THR A 208 11.15 22.59 -1.05
CA THR A 208 11.45 23.21 0.24
C THR A 208 10.51 22.69 1.33
N ARG A 209 11.06 22.35 2.50
CA ARG A 209 10.29 22.07 3.73
C ARG A 209 10.00 23.38 4.49
N ARG A 210 9.13 23.33 5.50
CA ARG A 210 8.74 24.50 6.30
C ARG A 210 9.92 25.24 6.94
N ASN A 211 10.97 24.54 7.32
CA ASN A 211 12.18 25.13 7.92
C ASN A 211 13.17 25.70 6.88
N GLY A 212 12.83 25.68 5.59
CA GLY A 212 13.70 26.15 4.51
C GLY A 212 14.69 25.11 3.98
N ALA A 213 14.78 23.91 4.57
CA ALA A 213 15.63 22.85 4.05
C ALA A 213 15.12 22.34 2.70
N GLU A 214 16.03 22.07 1.78
CA GLU A 214 15.70 21.48 0.48
C GLU A 214 15.70 19.96 0.53
N MET A 215 14.64 19.35 -0.01
CA MET A 215 14.48 17.91 -0.15
C MET A 215 14.46 17.52 -1.63
N SER A 216 15.39 16.67 -2.05
CA SER A 216 15.49 16.18 -3.43
C SER A 216 14.64 14.92 -3.65
N VAL A 217 14.23 14.66 -4.89
CA VAL A 217 13.61 13.38 -5.27
C VAL A 217 14.67 12.27 -5.20
N SER A 218 14.50 11.35 -4.26
CA SER A 218 15.50 10.34 -3.94
C SER A 218 15.52 9.18 -4.93
N ARG A 219 14.34 8.82 -5.47
CA ARG A 219 14.22 7.74 -6.45
C ARG A 219 13.07 7.96 -7.42
N ILE A 220 13.33 7.67 -8.68
CA ILE A 220 12.42 7.88 -9.79
C ILE A 220 12.32 6.57 -10.56
N CYS A 221 11.10 6.10 -10.77
CA CYS A 221 10.82 5.04 -11.73
C CYS A 221 10.32 5.68 -13.03
N TRP A 222 10.97 5.35 -14.14
CA TRP A 222 10.65 5.90 -15.45
C TRP A 222 10.21 4.76 -16.38
N ASP A 223 8.97 4.80 -16.83
CA ASP A 223 8.46 3.78 -17.74
C ASP A 223 9.14 3.81 -19.10
N THR A 224 9.47 2.61 -19.58
CA THR A 224 10.14 2.41 -20.86
C THR A 224 9.16 2.19 -22.00
N GLY A 225 7.85 2.10 -21.70
CA GLY A 225 6.78 2.09 -22.70
C GLY A 225 6.56 3.46 -23.33
N GLY A 226 5.77 3.49 -24.40
CA GLY A 226 5.37 4.71 -25.11
C GLY A 226 6.41 5.31 -26.05
N ILE A 227 7.71 5.12 -25.79
CA ILE A 227 8.83 5.68 -26.57
C ILE A 227 9.97 4.66 -26.76
N ASP A 228 11.07 5.05 -27.41
CA ASP A 228 12.29 4.21 -27.46
C ASP A 228 12.90 4.05 -26.04
N PRO A 229 12.99 2.81 -25.51
CA PRO A 229 13.56 2.55 -24.18
C PRO A 229 15.00 3.03 -23.99
N THR A 230 15.77 3.19 -25.07
CA THR A 230 17.17 3.63 -24.99
C THR A 230 17.31 5.02 -24.39
N ILE A 231 16.37 5.93 -24.65
CA ILE A 231 16.33 7.28 -24.05
C ILE A 231 16.29 7.19 -22.53
N VAL A 232 15.40 6.35 -22.00
CA VAL A 232 15.25 6.12 -20.55
C VAL A 232 16.51 5.45 -19.97
N TYR A 233 17.11 4.49 -20.70
CA TYR A 233 18.34 3.84 -20.28
C TYR A 233 19.53 4.80 -20.20
N GLU A 234 19.63 5.75 -21.12
CA GLU A 234 20.66 6.78 -21.10
C GLU A 234 20.47 7.74 -19.94
N ARG A 235 19.23 8.19 -19.67
CA ARG A 235 18.92 9.02 -18.50
C ARG A 235 19.15 8.31 -17.17
N SER A 236 18.90 7.00 -17.11
CA SER A 236 19.29 6.16 -15.97
C SER A 236 20.80 6.16 -15.72
N LYS A 237 21.62 6.06 -16.77
CA LYS A 237 23.08 6.14 -16.65
C LYS A 237 23.54 7.54 -16.25
N LYS A 238 22.95 8.59 -16.84
CA LYS A 238 23.28 10.01 -16.61
C LYS A 238 23.01 10.44 -15.17
N HIS A 239 21.82 10.16 -14.64
CA HIS A 239 21.39 10.62 -13.31
C HIS A 239 21.67 9.63 -12.18
N GLY A 240 22.14 8.42 -12.52
CA GLY A 240 22.49 7.37 -11.59
C GLY A 240 21.54 6.17 -11.65
N LEU A 241 22.12 4.98 -11.79
CA LEU A 241 21.42 3.71 -12.01
C LEU A 241 20.51 3.28 -10.85
N PHE A 242 20.73 3.86 -9.68
CA PHE A 242 19.92 3.68 -8.49
C PHE A 242 19.15 4.93 -8.12
N ARG A 243 19.08 5.95 -8.97
CA ARG A 243 18.25 7.13 -8.77
C ARG A 243 17.13 7.15 -9.79
N VAL A 244 17.47 7.04 -11.08
CA VAL A 244 16.51 6.91 -12.18
C VAL A 244 16.50 5.46 -12.64
N ILE A 245 15.40 4.76 -12.40
CA ILE A 245 15.25 3.32 -12.63
C ILE A 245 14.28 3.10 -13.80
N PRO A 246 14.75 2.53 -14.92
CA PRO A 246 13.89 2.12 -16.01
C PRO A 246 12.98 0.98 -15.55
N ILE A 247 11.69 1.10 -15.80
CA ILE A 247 10.70 0.08 -15.43
C ILE A 247 9.94 -0.45 -16.65
N LYS A 248 9.31 -1.60 -16.45
CA LYS A 248 8.30 -2.15 -17.35
C LYS A 248 7.22 -2.88 -16.55
N GLY A 249 5.98 -2.87 -17.04
CA GLY A 249 4.89 -3.66 -16.47
C GLY A 249 5.16 -5.17 -16.59
N ALA A 250 4.78 -5.93 -15.55
CA ALA A 250 4.78 -7.39 -15.61
C ALA A 250 3.65 -7.89 -16.50
N SER A 251 3.89 -8.96 -17.26
CA SER A 251 2.85 -9.61 -18.07
C SER A 251 1.95 -10.58 -17.30
N VAL A 252 2.22 -10.78 -16.00
CA VAL A 252 1.53 -11.75 -15.14
C VAL A 252 0.95 -11.02 -13.93
N TYR A 253 -0.33 -11.28 -13.66
CA TYR A 253 -1.06 -10.74 -12.51
C TYR A 253 -0.44 -11.18 -11.19
N GLY A 254 -0.55 -10.33 -10.16
CA GLY A 254 -0.17 -10.67 -8.78
C GLY A 254 1.34 -10.70 -8.52
N LYS A 255 2.15 -10.10 -9.41
CA LYS A 255 3.56 -9.85 -9.14
C LYS A 255 3.72 -8.81 -8.01
N PRO A 256 4.83 -8.86 -7.24
CA PRO A 256 5.14 -7.80 -6.29
C PRO A 256 5.17 -6.44 -6.99
N VAL A 257 4.82 -5.37 -6.26
CA VAL A 257 4.79 -4.00 -6.80
C VAL A 257 6.09 -3.65 -7.53
N ALA A 258 7.26 -4.03 -6.99
CA ALA A 258 8.53 -3.87 -7.70
C ALA A 258 9.44 -5.07 -7.47
N SER A 259 10.05 -5.57 -8.55
CA SER A 259 11.01 -6.67 -8.53
C SER A 259 12.32 -6.24 -9.21
N MET A 260 13.15 -5.50 -8.48
CA MET A 260 14.42 -5.00 -9.02
C MET A 260 15.44 -6.14 -9.20
N PRO A 261 16.03 -6.31 -10.40
CA PRO A 261 16.99 -7.37 -10.64
C PRO A 261 18.32 -7.13 -9.91
N ARG A 262 19.03 -8.21 -9.57
CA ARG A 262 20.36 -8.13 -8.93
C ARG A 262 21.47 -7.73 -9.89
N LYS A 263 21.32 -8.02 -11.18
CA LYS A 263 22.31 -7.76 -12.23
C LYS A 263 21.74 -6.78 -13.26
N ARG A 264 22.64 -6.01 -13.88
CA ARG A 264 22.32 -5.12 -14.99
C ARG A 264 22.02 -5.95 -16.24
N ASN A 265 21.15 -5.43 -17.11
CA ASN A 265 20.90 -6.03 -18.42
C ASN A 265 22.03 -5.70 -19.42
N LYS A 266 21.90 -6.15 -20.67
CA LYS A 266 22.86 -5.88 -21.76
C LYS A 266 23.09 -4.38 -22.04
N ASN A 267 22.12 -3.52 -21.69
CA ASN A 267 22.20 -2.07 -21.87
C ASN A 267 22.83 -1.36 -20.66
N GLY A 268 23.25 -2.10 -19.63
CA GLY A 268 23.93 -1.57 -18.45
C GLY A 268 23.01 -0.99 -17.37
N VAL A 269 21.70 -1.27 -17.41
CA VAL A 269 20.71 -0.74 -16.45
C VAL A 269 19.99 -1.85 -15.69
N TYR A 270 19.37 -1.50 -14.56
CA TYR A 270 18.50 -2.39 -13.78
C TYR A 270 17.04 -2.23 -14.23
N LEU A 271 16.71 -2.78 -15.40
CA LEU A 271 15.33 -2.79 -15.90
C LEU A 271 14.44 -3.57 -14.91
N THR A 272 13.56 -2.86 -14.23
CA THR A 272 12.79 -3.40 -13.11
C THR A 272 11.36 -3.73 -13.52
N GLU A 273 10.88 -4.90 -13.16
CA GLU A 273 9.51 -5.34 -13.45
C GLU A 273 8.56 -4.89 -12.34
N ILE A 274 7.43 -4.29 -12.74
CA ILE A 274 6.42 -3.72 -11.85
C ILE A 274 5.13 -4.51 -11.95
N GLY A 275 4.65 -5.03 -10.83
CA GLY A 275 3.30 -5.58 -10.70
C GLY A 275 2.27 -4.44 -10.62
N THR A 276 1.88 -3.90 -11.78
CA THR A 276 0.97 -2.75 -11.88
C THR A 276 -0.39 -3.05 -11.25
N ASP A 277 -0.93 -4.26 -11.44
CA ASP A 277 -2.21 -4.66 -10.84
C ASP A 277 -2.17 -4.59 -9.31
N THR A 278 -1.12 -5.16 -8.70
CA THR A 278 -0.92 -5.16 -7.25
C THR A 278 -0.75 -3.73 -6.71
N ALA A 279 -0.05 -2.87 -7.45
CA ALA A 279 0.13 -1.48 -7.07
C ALA A 279 -1.18 -0.69 -7.14
N LYS A 280 -1.96 -0.87 -8.21
CA LYS A 280 -3.28 -0.24 -8.38
C LYS A 280 -4.26 -0.70 -7.31
N GLU A 281 -4.28 -1.99 -6.98
CA GLU A 281 -5.03 -2.51 -5.84
C GLU A 281 -4.64 -1.78 -4.55
N GLN A 282 -3.34 -1.69 -4.22
CA GLN A 282 -2.91 -0.99 -3.00
C GLN A 282 -3.34 0.48 -3.00
N ILE A 283 -3.14 1.21 -4.10
CA ILE A 283 -3.49 2.62 -4.23
C ILE A 283 -5.01 2.84 -4.09
N TYR A 284 -5.84 2.05 -4.77
CA TYR A 284 -7.29 2.19 -4.71
C TYR A 284 -7.84 1.91 -3.32
N ASN A 285 -7.23 0.97 -2.59
CA ASN A 285 -7.61 0.72 -1.22
C ASN A 285 -7.16 1.82 -0.26
N ARG A 286 -6.09 2.55 -0.58
CA ARG A 286 -5.70 3.75 0.17
C ARG A 286 -6.64 4.93 -0.10
N PHE A 287 -7.24 5.01 -1.28
CA PHE A 287 -8.26 6.01 -1.59
C PHE A 287 -9.56 5.83 -0.78
N THR A 288 -9.83 4.66 -0.20
CA THR A 288 -10.99 4.48 0.69
C THR A 288 -10.74 5.01 2.10
N LEU A 289 -9.48 5.26 2.46
CA LEU A 289 -9.11 5.85 3.74
C LEU A 289 -9.47 7.34 3.72
N THR A 290 -10.14 7.77 4.78
CA THR A 290 -10.50 9.18 4.99
C THR A 290 -9.83 9.63 6.29
N PRO A 291 -8.76 10.44 6.23
CA PRO A 291 -8.14 10.98 7.43
C PRO A 291 -9.10 11.94 8.15
N GLU A 292 -9.17 11.86 9.47
CA GLU A 292 -9.95 12.77 10.32
C GLU A 292 -9.01 13.76 10.99
N GLY A 293 -9.04 15.02 10.53
CA GLY A 293 -8.11 16.05 11.01
C GLY A 293 -6.66 15.76 10.66
N ASP A 294 -5.75 16.12 11.57
CA ASP A 294 -4.29 15.98 11.38
C ASP A 294 -3.72 14.65 11.94
N GLU A 295 -4.58 13.74 12.39
CA GLU A 295 -4.11 12.48 12.98
C GLU A 295 -3.46 11.55 11.95
N PRO A 296 -2.31 10.93 12.27
CA PRO A 296 -1.70 9.91 11.43
C PRO A 296 -2.63 8.75 11.11
N LEU A 297 -2.87 8.52 9.82
CA LEU A 297 -3.62 7.37 9.32
C LEU A 297 -2.77 6.58 8.32
N PRO A 298 -2.13 5.47 8.75
CA PRO A 298 -1.27 4.67 7.88
C PRO A 298 -1.90 4.34 6.52
N GLY A 299 -1.21 4.69 5.45
CA GLY A 299 -1.63 4.50 4.07
C GLY A 299 -2.55 5.59 3.50
N ALA A 300 -2.92 6.63 4.27
CA ALA A 300 -3.71 7.73 3.74
C ALA A 300 -3.02 8.44 2.56
N VAL A 301 -3.83 8.95 1.64
CA VAL A 301 -3.37 9.72 0.48
C VAL A 301 -3.89 11.14 0.60
N HIS A 302 -2.97 12.08 0.59
CA HIS A 302 -3.20 13.50 0.80
C HIS A 302 -3.00 14.25 -0.52
N PHE A 303 -3.87 15.23 -0.76
CA PHE A 303 -3.87 16.04 -1.96
C PHE A 303 -3.76 17.53 -1.64
N PRO A 304 -2.86 18.28 -2.31
CA PRO A 304 -2.69 19.70 -2.03
C PRO A 304 -3.89 20.49 -2.55
N ASN A 305 -4.29 21.52 -1.79
CA ASN A 305 -5.16 22.58 -2.28
C ASN A 305 -4.38 23.54 -3.19
N ASN A 306 -3.88 23.01 -4.30
CA ASN A 306 -3.18 23.76 -5.34
C ASN A 306 -3.66 23.27 -6.72
N PRO A 307 -4.39 24.09 -7.49
CA PRO A 307 -4.96 23.67 -8.77
C PRO A 307 -3.91 23.39 -9.86
N ASP A 308 -2.68 23.89 -9.72
CA ASP A 308 -1.61 23.58 -10.66
C ASP A 308 -1.10 22.13 -10.48
N ILE A 309 -1.24 21.59 -9.26
CA ILE A 309 -0.79 20.24 -8.89
C ILE A 309 -1.96 19.25 -8.88
N PHE A 310 -3.09 19.62 -8.29
CA PHE A 310 -4.24 18.76 -8.10
C PHE A 310 -5.56 19.49 -8.39
N ASP A 311 -6.16 19.12 -9.52
CA ASP A 311 -7.46 19.55 -9.98
C ASP A 311 -8.39 18.34 -10.20
N LEU A 312 -9.61 18.61 -10.67
CA LEU A 312 -10.56 17.54 -10.98
C LEU A 312 -10.02 16.60 -12.07
N THR A 313 -9.26 17.12 -13.04
CA THR A 313 -8.65 16.33 -14.11
C THR A 313 -7.67 15.30 -13.53
N GLU A 314 -6.81 15.71 -12.60
CA GLU A 314 -5.86 14.83 -11.92
C GLU A 314 -6.60 13.78 -11.08
N ALA A 315 -7.65 14.16 -10.35
CA ALA A 315 -8.49 13.23 -9.60
C ALA A 315 -9.15 12.18 -10.53
N GLN A 316 -9.68 12.61 -11.68
CA GLN A 316 -10.27 11.73 -12.68
C GLN A 316 -9.26 10.74 -13.28
N GLN A 317 -8.01 11.16 -13.46
CA GLN A 317 -6.94 10.28 -13.96
C GLN A 317 -6.47 9.29 -12.90
N LEU A 318 -6.37 9.71 -11.63
CA LEU A 318 -6.02 8.82 -10.51
C LEU A 318 -7.08 7.72 -10.31
N THR A 319 -8.35 8.04 -10.55
CA THR A 319 -9.48 7.10 -10.45
C THR A 319 -9.93 6.58 -11.81
N ALA A 320 -9.10 6.65 -12.86
CA ALA A 320 -9.54 6.36 -14.23
C ALA A 320 -9.87 4.89 -14.51
N GLU A 321 -9.34 3.97 -13.72
CA GLU A 321 -9.42 2.53 -13.98
C GLU A 321 -10.42 1.84 -13.06
N GLU A 322 -11.01 0.77 -13.56
CA GLU A 322 -11.89 -0.09 -12.77
C GLU A 322 -11.56 -1.54 -13.05
N GLN A 323 -11.77 -2.40 -12.06
CA GLN A 323 -11.62 -3.84 -12.23
C GLN A 323 -12.80 -4.38 -13.04
N VAL A 324 -12.51 -5.02 -14.18
CA VAL A 324 -13.48 -5.65 -15.05
C VAL A 324 -13.15 -7.13 -15.22
N GLU A 325 -14.20 -7.94 -15.30
CA GLU A 325 -14.06 -9.36 -15.62
C GLU A 325 -13.94 -9.53 -17.14
N LYS A 326 -12.82 -10.08 -17.60
CA LYS A 326 -12.57 -10.40 -19.01
C LYS A 326 -12.22 -11.87 -19.18
N TRP A 327 -12.71 -12.45 -20.28
CA TRP A 327 -12.30 -13.77 -20.71
C TRP A 327 -11.01 -13.66 -21.51
N VAL A 328 -9.94 -14.29 -21.03
CA VAL A 328 -8.64 -14.32 -21.69
C VAL A 328 -8.18 -15.78 -21.70
N ASP A 329 -7.92 -16.31 -22.90
CA ASP A 329 -7.50 -17.71 -23.11
C ASP A 329 -8.47 -18.74 -22.49
N GLY A 330 -9.78 -18.50 -22.60
CA GLY A 330 -10.81 -19.38 -22.05
C GLY A 330 -10.90 -19.40 -20.53
N ARG A 331 -10.20 -18.49 -19.83
CA ARG A 331 -10.30 -18.31 -18.37
C ARG A 331 -10.81 -16.91 -18.04
N LYS A 332 -11.67 -16.82 -17.03
CA LYS A 332 -12.13 -15.56 -16.47
C LYS A 332 -10.99 -14.94 -15.66
N LYS A 333 -10.57 -13.73 -16.03
CA LYS A 333 -9.55 -12.94 -15.31
C LYS A 333 -10.15 -11.58 -14.91
N ILE A 334 -9.75 -11.08 -13.76
CA ILE A 334 -10.04 -9.71 -13.33
C ILE A 334 -8.87 -8.85 -13.80
N LEU A 335 -9.17 -7.80 -14.56
CA LEU A 335 -8.17 -6.89 -15.13
C LEU A 335 -8.58 -5.44 -14.86
N TRP A 336 -7.61 -4.56 -14.73
CA TRP A 336 -7.85 -3.12 -14.71
C TRP A 336 -8.11 -2.60 -16.13
N ASP A 337 -9.15 -1.78 -16.29
CA ASP A 337 -9.53 -1.17 -17.57
C ASP A 337 -9.86 0.31 -17.38
N SER A 338 -9.22 1.17 -18.18
CA SER A 338 -9.46 2.61 -18.16
C SER A 338 -10.69 3.02 -18.96
N LYS A 339 -11.31 2.12 -19.74
CA LYS A 339 -12.40 2.43 -20.69
C LYS A 339 -12.04 3.59 -21.63
N LYS A 340 -10.77 3.67 -22.06
CA LYS A 340 -10.19 4.75 -22.88
C LYS A 340 -10.07 6.11 -22.18
N ARG A 341 -10.27 6.17 -20.85
CA ARG A 341 -9.94 7.35 -20.05
C ARG A 341 -8.42 7.47 -19.94
N ARG A 342 -7.94 8.71 -19.82
CA ARG A 342 -6.55 9.03 -19.47
C ARG A 342 -6.27 8.60 -18.03
N ASN A 343 -5.09 8.05 -17.78
CA ASN A 343 -4.73 7.37 -16.53
C ASN A 343 -3.25 7.63 -16.14
N GLU A 344 -2.58 8.58 -16.80
CA GLU A 344 -1.16 8.86 -16.61
C GLU A 344 -0.83 9.26 -15.15
N ALA A 345 -1.75 9.96 -14.47
CA ALA A 345 -1.62 10.26 -13.05
C ALA A 345 -1.57 9.00 -12.16
N LEU A 346 -2.45 8.01 -12.42
CA LEU A 346 -2.46 6.73 -11.71
C LEU A 346 -1.19 5.92 -11.98
N ASP A 347 -0.78 5.84 -13.25
CA ASP A 347 0.43 5.11 -13.64
C ASP A 347 1.68 5.76 -13.02
N CYS A 348 1.80 7.09 -13.01
CA CYS A 348 2.86 7.78 -12.29
C CYS A 348 2.85 7.50 -10.78
N PHE A 349 1.67 7.40 -10.15
CA PHE A 349 1.59 7.05 -8.73
C PHE A 349 2.03 5.59 -8.48
N VAL A 350 1.64 4.65 -9.34
CA VAL A 350 2.13 3.27 -9.32
C VAL A 350 3.66 3.23 -9.39
N TYR A 351 4.27 4.05 -10.26
CA TYR A 351 5.72 4.10 -10.42
C TYR A 351 6.42 4.74 -9.22
N ALA A 352 5.85 5.79 -8.63
CA ALA A 352 6.36 6.39 -7.40
C ALA A 352 6.29 5.42 -6.22
N LEU A 353 5.21 4.63 -6.10
CA LEU A 353 5.08 3.56 -5.11
C LEU A 353 6.10 2.44 -5.36
N ALA A 354 6.33 2.07 -6.62
CA ALA A 354 7.40 1.13 -6.96
C ALA A 354 8.78 1.63 -6.55
N ALA A 355 9.08 2.91 -6.76
CA ALA A 355 10.32 3.53 -6.28
C ALA A 355 10.44 3.45 -4.75
N LEU A 356 9.35 3.66 -4.00
CA LEU A 356 9.35 3.47 -2.55
C LEU A 356 9.69 2.01 -2.19
N ARG A 357 9.01 1.04 -2.82
CA ARG A 357 9.22 -0.41 -2.58
C ARG A 357 10.66 -0.84 -2.87
N ILE A 358 11.27 -0.30 -3.92
CA ILE A 358 12.69 -0.52 -4.24
C ILE A 358 13.58 0.04 -3.12
N SER A 359 13.28 1.24 -2.62
CA SER A 359 14.02 1.88 -1.53
C SER A 359 13.98 1.05 -0.24
N ILE A 360 12.79 0.57 0.15
CA ILE A 360 12.58 -0.28 1.33
C ILE A 360 13.29 -1.62 1.16
N SER A 361 13.05 -2.33 0.05
CA SER A 361 13.57 -3.71 -0.12
C SER A 361 15.09 -3.79 -0.26
N ARG A 362 15.72 -2.77 -0.86
CA ARG A 362 17.15 -2.81 -1.20
C ARG A 362 18.03 -1.99 -0.26
N TRP A 363 17.52 -0.91 0.31
CA TRP A 363 18.24 -0.06 1.27
C TRP A 363 17.67 -0.11 2.68
N GLN A 364 16.66 -0.95 2.94
CA GLN A 364 16.02 -1.05 4.25
C GLN A 364 15.54 0.31 4.76
N LEU A 365 15.02 1.14 3.84
CA LEU A 365 14.48 2.46 4.17
C LEU A 365 13.42 2.32 5.28
N ASP A 366 13.65 3.02 6.38
CA ASP A 366 12.70 3.19 7.47
C ASP A 366 12.22 4.64 7.50
N LEU A 367 10.96 4.85 7.12
CA LEU A 367 10.35 6.18 7.05
C LEU A 367 10.19 6.81 8.44
N SER A 368 10.04 6.01 9.50
CA SER A 368 9.88 6.50 10.87
C SER A 368 11.21 7.01 11.41
N ALA A 369 12.28 6.23 11.23
CA ALA A 369 13.62 6.64 11.63
C ALA A 369 14.09 7.87 10.82
N LEU A 370 13.81 7.90 9.52
CA LEU A 370 14.17 9.03 8.67
C LEU A 370 13.40 10.31 9.06
N LEU A 371 12.10 10.20 9.35
CA LEU A 371 11.31 11.35 9.80
C LEU A 371 11.84 11.90 11.13
N ALA A 372 12.14 11.03 12.09
CA ALA A 372 12.67 11.43 13.39
C ALA A 372 14.00 12.19 13.23
N SER A 373 14.91 11.69 12.38
CA SER A 373 16.17 12.36 12.07
C SER A 373 15.96 13.75 11.47
N LEU A 374 15.01 13.90 10.54
CA LEU A 374 14.71 15.21 9.94
C LEU A 374 14.14 16.18 10.98
N GLN A 375 13.27 15.71 11.87
CA GLN A 375 12.69 16.54 12.93
C GLN A 375 13.73 16.98 13.97
N GLU A 376 14.71 16.14 14.28
CA GLU A 376 15.85 16.51 15.14
C GLU A 376 16.70 17.62 14.49
N GLU A 377 16.96 17.54 13.18
CA GLU A 377 17.66 18.59 12.42
C GLU A 377 16.86 19.89 12.39
N ASP A 378 15.54 19.82 12.20
CA ASP A 378 14.63 20.96 12.24
C ASP A 378 14.66 21.66 13.61
N GLY A 379 14.68 20.89 14.70
CA GLY A 379 14.79 21.36 16.08
C GLY A 379 16.17 21.96 16.42
N ALA A 380 17.24 21.41 15.85
CA ALA A 380 18.60 21.95 16.02
C ALA A 380 18.81 23.26 15.24
N ALA A 381 18.19 23.40 14.07
CA ALA A 381 18.25 24.61 13.26
C ALA A 381 17.49 25.79 13.91
N THR A 382 16.35 25.52 14.56
CA THR A 382 15.57 26.53 15.30
C THR A 382 16.25 27.01 16.59
N ASN A 383 17.14 26.20 17.18
CA ASN A 383 17.91 26.57 18.38
C ASN A 383 19.22 27.32 18.11
N LYS A 384 19.60 27.56 16.85
CA LYS A 384 20.75 28.42 16.54
C LYS A 384 20.37 29.89 16.67
N LYS A 385 20.63 30.47 17.86
CA LYS A 385 20.67 31.93 18.04
C LYS A 385 21.54 32.55 16.96
N THR A 386 21.01 33.55 16.26
CA THR A 386 21.77 34.28 15.24
C THR A 386 22.84 35.15 15.91
N LEU A 387 23.82 35.63 15.14
CA LEU A 387 24.82 36.58 15.66
C LEU A 387 24.15 37.85 16.21
N ALA A 388 22.98 38.21 15.66
CA ALA A 388 22.14 39.29 16.15
C ALA A 388 21.45 38.96 17.48
N ASP A 389 20.99 37.72 17.68
CA ASP A 389 20.41 37.28 18.97
C ASP A 389 21.47 37.20 20.07
N TYR A 390 22.70 36.80 19.72
CA TYR A 390 23.84 36.90 20.64
C TYR A 390 24.22 38.35 20.92
N ALA A 391 24.23 39.22 19.91
CA ALA A 391 24.51 40.64 20.09
C ALA A 391 23.46 41.31 21.00
N ARG A 392 22.18 41.00 20.82
CA ARG A 392 21.07 41.54 21.63
C ARG A 392 21.11 41.06 23.08
N ALA A 393 21.44 39.78 23.29
CA ALA A 393 21.65 39.23 24.63
C ALA A 393 22.91 39.79 25.34
N LEU A 394 23.93 40.21 24.58
CA LEU A 394 25.16 40.81 25.11
C LEU A 394 25.07 42.33 25.28
N SER A 395 24.16 43.01 24.56
CA SER A 395 23.95 44.46 24.65
C SER A 395 23.01 44.87 25.80
N GLY A 396 22.37 43.91 26.48
CA GLY A 396 21.55 44.17 27.66
C GLY A 396 20.24 44.90 27.37
N GLU A 397 19.68 44.74 26.16
CA GLU A 397 18.43 45.41 25.77
C GLU A 397 17.14 44.69 26.24
N ASP A 398 17.27 43.62 27.03
CA ASP A 398 16.14 42.90 27.65
C ASP A 398 15.94 43.30 29.14
N GLU A 399 15.97 44.60 29.46
CA GLU A 399 15.43 45.18 30.71
C GLU A 399 14.33 46.22 30.44
#